data_AF-A0A1J5JQT5-F1
#
_entry.id   AF-A0A1J5JQT5-F1
#
_cell.length_a   1.000
_cell.length_b   1.000
_cell.length_c   1.000
_cell.angle_alpha   90.00
_cell.angle_beta   90.00
_cell.angle_gamma   90.00
#
_symmetry.space_group_name_H-M   'P 1'
#
loop_
_entity.id
_entity.type
_entity.pdbx_description
1 polymer ?
#
loop_
_entity_poly.entity_id
_entity_poly.type
_entity_poly.pdbx_seq_one_letter_code
_entity_poly.pdbx_strand_id
1 'polypeptide(L)'
;MSFVFQLALLVAAYLEYQVRKSLEQKESSLILPGKRKSTNPTARALLEMFDYLLVVKQGSDRALINYHWSGVIRALELAGFSKEIYLFPPRGGG
;
A
#
# COMPACT_ATOMS: atom_id res chain seq x y z
N MET A 1 8.28 -16.87 -18.14
CA MET A 1 8.08 -16.92 -16.67
C MET A 1 9.14 -16.15 -15.88
N SER A 2 10.43 -16.19 -16.23
CA SER A 2 11.49 -15.46 -15.50
C SER A 2 11.29 -13.92 -15.43
N PHE A 3 10.86 -13.30 -16.53
CA PHE A 3 10.64 -11.84 -16.60
C PHE A 3 9.57 -11.31 -15.65
N VAL A 4 8.53 -12.10 -15.37
CA VAL A 4 7.43 -11.71 -14.47
C VAL A 4 7.94 -11.65 -13.03
N PHE A 5 8.78 -12.61 -12.62
CA PHE A 5 9.40 -12.60 -11.29
C PHE A 5 10.38 -11.45 -11.12
N GLN A 6 11.19 -11.15 -12.15
CA GLN A 6 12.11 -10.01 -12.11
C GLN A 6 11.36 -8.68 -12.00
N LEU A 7 10.28 -8.52 -12.76
CA LEU A 7 9.42 -7.33 -12.67
C LEU A 7 8.75 -7.22 -11.30
N ALA A 8 8.21 -8.32 -10.78
CA ALA A 8 7.57 -8.34 -9.47
C ALA A 8 8.55 -7.97 -8.34
N LEU A 9 9.78 -8.49 -8.39
CA LEU A 9 10.85 -8.15 -7.45
C LEU A 9 11.26 -6.68 -7.57
N LEU A 10 11.36 -6.16 -8.79
CA LEU A 10 11.66 -4.75 -9.01
C LEU A 10 10.58 -3.85 -8.41
N VAL A 11 9.31 -4.17 -8.63
CA VAL A 11 8.18 -3.43 -8.06
C VAL A 11 8.20 -3.51 -6.53
N ALA A 12 8.42 -4.69 -5.96
CA ALA A 12 8.52 -4.88 -4.51
C ALA A 12 9.67 -4.08 -3.90
N ALA A 13 10.86 -4.11 -4.51
CA ALA A 13 12.04 -3.36 -4.07
C ALA A 13 11.81 -1.84 -4.19
N TYR A 14 11.14 -1.40 -5.26
CA TYR A 14 10.80 0.00 -5.45
C TYR A 14 9.80 0.51 -4.40
N LEU A 15 8.77 -0.28 -4.08
CA LEU A 15 7.81 0.05 -3.01
C LEU A 15 8.51 0.15 -1.65
N GLU A 16 9.39 -0.79 -1.34
CA GLU A 16 10.19 -0.80 -0.12
C GLU A 16 11.07 0.46 -0.01
N TYR A 17 11.76 0.82 -1.11
CA TYR A 17 12.57 2.02 -1.19
C TYR A 17 11.75 3.29 -0.96
N GLN A 18 10.60 3.43 -1.63
CA GLN A 18 9.76 4.62 -1.49
C GLN A 18 9.20 4.78 -0.08
N VAL A 19 8.73 3.69 0.54
CA VAL A 19 8.20 3.77 1.91
C VAL A 19 9.31 4.14 2.90
N ARG A 20 10.51 3.58 2.78
CA ARG A 20 11.64 3.94 3.65
C ARG A 20 12.05 5.39 3.49
N LYS A 21 12.20 5.85 2.24
CA LYS A 21 12.52 7.24 1.94
C LYS A 21 11.48 8.20 2.53
N SER A 22 10.19 7.88 2.39
CA SER A 22 9.10 8.67 2.95
C SER A 22 9.07 8.65 4.49
N LEU A 23 9.51 7.56 5.13
CA LEU A 23 9.63 7.45 6.59
C LEU A 23 10.81 8.26 7.14
N GLU A 24 11.95 8.24 6.44
CA GLU A 24 13.13 9.07 6.76
C GLU A 24 12.79 10.55 6.67
N GLN A 25 12.05 10.98 5.64
CA GLN A 25 11.67 12.38 5.45
C GLN A 25 10.62 12.89 6.45
N LYS A 26 9.75 12.01 6.96
CA LYS A 26 8.64 12.39 7.87
C LYS A 26 8.94 12.12 9.35
N GLU A 27 10.17 11.75 9.72
CA GLU A 27 10.60 11.32 11.08
C GLU A 27 9.55 10.43 11.78
N SER A 28 8.97 9.53 11.00
CA SER A 28 7.73 8.87 11.33
C SER A 28 7.97 7.37 11.42
N SER A 29 7.50 6.72 12.48
CA SER A 29 7.51 5.25 12.57
C SER A 29 6.20 4.67 12.03
N LEU A 30 6.28 3.66 11.17
CA LEU A 30 5.12 2.90 10.71
C LEU A 30 4.80 1.81 11.72
N ILE A 31 3.54 1.69 12.12
CA ILE A 31 3.06 0.60 12.98
C ILE A 31 2.66 -0.54 12.06
N LEU A 32 3.49 -1.59 12.04
CA LEU A 32 3.24 -2.81 11.27
C LEU A 32 2.12 -3.66 11.91
N PRO A 33 1.51 -4.58 11.13
CA PRO A 33 0.60 -5.59 11.67
C PRO A 33 1.27 -6.34 12.82
N GLY A 34 0.56 -6.51 13.95
CA GLY A 34 1.15 -7.06 15.19
C GLY A 34 1.80 -6.02 16.11
N LYS A 35 1.51 -4.72 15.94
CA LYS A 35 1.91 -3.60 16.82
C LYS A 35 3.43 -3.34 16.91
N ARG A 36 4.21 -3.81 15.94
CA ARG A 36 5.66 -3.53 15.89
C ARG A 36 5.90 -2.19 15.20
N LYS A 37 6.57 -1.26 15.88
CA LYS A 37 7.05 -0.02 15.25
C LYS A 37 8.29 -0.36 14.43
N SER A 38 8.27 -0.02 13.15
CA SER A 38 9.44 -0.16 12.28
C SER A 38 9.66 1.11 11.48
N THR A 39 10.92 1.55 11.47
CA THR A 39 11.46 2.59 10.59
C THR A 39 11.92 2.01 9.25
N ASN A 40 12.06 0.69 9.15
CA ASN A 40 12.63 0.03 7.98
C ASN A 40 11.76 -1.18 7.56
N PRO A 41 10.50 -0.94 7.13
CA PRO A 41 9.61 -2.02 6.71
C PRO A 41 10.19 -2.77 5.49
N THR A 42 9.90 -4.07 5.40
CA THR A 42 10.22 -4.90 4.24
C THR A 42 9.04 -4.94 3.28
N ALA A 43 9.28 -5.21 1.99
CA ALA A 43 8.23 -5.35 0.98
C ALA A 43 7.17 -6.38 1.40
N ARG A 44 7.59 -7.48 2.01
CA ARG A 44 6.68 -8.50 2.55
C ARG A 44 5.72 -7.93 3.59
N ALA A 45 6.23 -7.16 4.55
CA ALA A 45 5.41 -6.57 5.61
C ALA A 45 4.42 -5.53 5.03
N LEU A 46 4.82 -4.79 3.99
CA LEU A 46 3.93 -3.88 3.27
C LEU A 46 2.84 -4.61 2.49
N LEU A 47 3.18 -5.71 1.82
CA LEU A 47 2.20 -6.55 1.13
C LEU A 47 1.21 -7.17 2.11
N GLU A 48 1.67 -7.65 3.27
CA GLU A 48 0.80 -8.13 4.34
C GLU A 48 -0.12 -7.01 4.86
N MET A 49 0.34 -5.75 4.93
CA MET A 49 -0.53 -4.61 5.26
C MET A 49 -1.59 -4.37 4.18
N PHE A 50 -1.21 -4.46 2.90
CA PHE A 50 -2.12 -4.24 1.79
C PHE A 50 -3.15 -5.36 1.63
N ASP A 51 -2.86 -6.58 2.09
CA ASP A 51 -3.81 -7.70 2.09
C ASP A 51 -5.06 -7.40 2.94
N TYR A 52 -4.96 -6.51 3.93
CA TYR A 52 -6.10 -6.05 4.73
C TYR A 52 -6.97 -4.99 4.02
N LEU A 53 -6.61 -4.51 2.82
CA LEU A 53 -7.42 -3.55 2.06
C LEU A 53 -8.63 -4.25 1.43
N LEU A 54 -9.78 -4.11 2.07
CA LEU A 54 -11.06 -4.56 1.54
C LEU A 54 -11.80 -3.41 0.85
N VAL A 55 -12.01 -3.56 -0.46
CA VAL A 55 -12.82 -2.66 -1.30
C VAL A 55 -14.14 -3.35 -1.62
N VAL A 56 -15.26 -2.70 -1.30
CA VAL A 56 -16.59 -3.14 -1.73
C VAL A 56 -17.02 -2.32 -2.91
N LYS A 57 -17.55 -3.01 -3.92
CA LYS A 57 -18.21 -2.39 -5.06
C LYS A 57 -19.72 -2.60 -4.91
N GLN A 58 -20.46 -1.50 -4.84
CA GLN A 58 -21.93 -1.50 -4.86
C GLN A 58 -22.39 -0.71 -6.08
N GLY A 59 -22.75 -1.42 -7.15
CA GLY A 59 -23.07 -0.79 -8.43
C GLY A 59 -21.87 -0.07 -9.05
N SER A 60 -22.01 1.24 -9.30
CA SER A 60 -20.91 2.12 -9.76
C SER A 60 -20.05 2.65 -8.62
N ASP A 61 -20.52 2.54 -7.37
CA ASP A 61 -19.82 3.10 -6.21
C ASP A 61 -18.84 2.09 -5.61
N ARG A 62 -17.74 2.61 -5.08
CA ARG A 62 -16.69 1.83 -4.42
C ARG A 62 -16.39 2.45 -3.08
N ALA A 63 -16.41 1.63 -2.03
CA ALA A 63 -16.10 2.05 -0.68
C ALA A 63 -15.04 1.15 -0.06
N LEU A 64 -14.15 1.74 0.72
CA LEU A 64 -13.19 1.01 1.54
C LEU A 64 -13.86 0.62 2.86
N ILE A 65 -14.07 -0.67 3.10
CA ILE A 65 -14.69 -1.12 4.37
C ILE A 65 -13.71 -0.93 5.53
N ASN A 66 -12.41 -1.12 5.27
CA ASN A 66 -11.39 -1.22 6.31
C ASN A 66 -10.69 0.11 6.62
N TYR A 67 -11.45 1.22 6.65
CA TYR A 67 -10.93 2.55 7.01
C TYR A 67 -10.38 2.60 8.45
N HIS A 68 -10.74 1.63 9.29
CA HIS A 68 -10.36 1.63 10.72
C HIS A 68 -8.88 1.33 10.99
N TRP A 69 -8.15 0.69 10.07
CA TRP A 69 -6.70 0.52 10.26
C TRP A 69 -5.93 1.66 9.60
N SER A 70 -5.81 2.78 10.33
CA SER A 70 -5.06 3.97 9.89
C SER A 70 -3.63 3.67 9.40
N GLY A 71 -3.03 2.58 9.88
CA GLY A 71 -1.70 2.13 9.45
C GLY A 71 -1.63 1.72 7.98
N VAL A 72 -2.71 1.19 7.39
CA VAL A 72 -2.72 0.71 6.00
C VAL A 72 -2.88 1.87 5.03
N ILE A 73 -3.76 2.83 5.33
CA ILE A 73 -3.87 4.07 4.56
C ILE A 73 -2.55 4.85 4.61
N ARG A 74 -1.94 4.93 5.80
CA ARG A 74 -0.63 5.56 5.97
C ARG A 74 0.46 4.84 5.17
N ALA A 75 0.47 3.51 5.14
CA ALA A 75 1.41 2.75 4.31
C ALA A 75 1.22 3.05 2.81
N LEU A 76 -0.03 3.21 2.37
CA LEU A 76 -0.38 3.59 1.00
C LEU A 76 0.17 4.99 0.65
N GLU A 77 -0.06 5.97 1.53
CA GLU A 77 0.43 7.35 1.36
C GLU A 77 1.96 7.41 1.35
N LEU A 78 2.63 6.65 2.22
CA LEU A 78 4.10 6.56 2.25
C LEU A 78 4.68 5.89 1.00
N ALA A 79 3.93 4.98 0.38
CA ALA A 79 4.27 4.40 -0.92
C ALA A 79 4.02 5.38 -2.08
N GLY A 80 3.45 6.55 -1.81
CA GLY A 80 3.18 7.60 -2.81
C GLY A 80 1.80 7.48 -3.48
N PHE A 81 0.90 6.67 -2.92
CA PHE A 81 -0.42 6.42 -3.51
C PHE A 81 -1.55 6.94 -2.61
N SER A 82 -2.58 7.52 -3.23
CA SER A 82 -3.81 7.92 -2.54
C SER A 82 -4.81 6.75 -2.51
N LYS A 83 -5.65 6.70 -1.47
CA LYS A 83 -6.78 5.75 -1.38
C LYS A 83 -7.75 5.85 -2.56
N GLU A 84 -7.74 6.98 -3.26
CA GLU A 84 -8.52 7.24 -4.46
C GLU A 84 -8.27 6.23 -5.59
N ILE A 85 -7.10 5.59 -5.65
CA ILE A 85 -6.83 4.56 -6.66
C ILE A 85 -7.83 3.39 -6.60
N TYR A 86 -8.42 3.14 -5.42
CA TYR A 86 -9.41 2.10 -5.21
C TYR A 86 -10.85 2.58 -5.40
N LEU A 87 -11.10 3.87 -5.14
CA LEU A 87 -12.43 4.49 -5.18
C LEU A 87 -12.79 4.97 -6.60
N PHE A 88 -11.82 5.55 -7.30
CA PHE A 88 -11.98 6.16 -8.62
C PHE A 88 -10.98 5.53 -9.60
N PRO A 89 -11.15 4.26 -9.98
CA PRO A 89 -10.33 3.71 -11.05
C PRO A 89 -10.54 4.55 -12.32
N PRO A 90 -9.50 4.80 -13.13
CA PRO A 90 -9.68 5.43 -14.43
C PRO A 90 -10.75 4.64 -15.19
N ARG A 91 -11.79 5.34 -15.65
CA ARG A 91 -12.86 4.75 -16.44
C ARG A 91 -12.19 4.08 -17.63
N GLY A 92 -12.19 2.75 -17.68
CA GLY A 92 -11.73 2.02 -18.85
C GLY A 92 -12.50 2.57 -20.04
N GLY A 93 -11.80 3.16 -21.00
CA GLY A 93 -12.37 3.48 -22.29
C GLY A 93 -12.84 2.18 -22.90
N GLY A 94 -14.16 2.07 -23.13
CA GLY A 94 -14.73 1.10 -24.04
C GLY A 94 -14.42 1.45 -25.48
#